data_AF-A0A2V6W0I6-F1
#
_entry.id   AF-A0A2V6W0I6-F1
#
_cell.length_a   1.000
_cell.length_b   1.000
_cell.length_c   1.000
_cell.angle_alpha   90.00
_cell.angle_beta   90.00
_cell.angle_gamma   90.00
#
_symmetry.space_group_name_H-M   'P 1'
#
loop_
_entity.id
_entity.type
_entity.pdbx_description
1 polymer ?
#
loop_
_entity_poly.entity_id
_entity_poly.type
_entity_poly.pdbx_seq_one_letter_code
_entity_poly.pdbx_strand_id
1 'polypeptide(L)'
;MLLLVGCLPGLRGDAISSGEWPNYGNDAGGSRYSPLTQIDRGNVARLRVAWTYRTGETVGVPGPWGHYAFEATPVMADGTVVFSTPYNRVIALDAETGTKMGDHIVAFALP
;
A
#
# COMPACT_ATOMS: atom_id res chain seq x y z
N MET A 1 25.27 12.24 -27.38
CA MET A 1 25.09 10.79 -27.21
C MET A 1 26.23 10.27 -26.34
N LEU A 2 25.97 10.07 -25.06
CA LEU A 2 26.88 9.40 -24.14
C LEU A 2 26.03 8.43 -23.32
N LEU A 3 26.19 7.14 -23.60
CA LEU A 3 25.59 6.04 -22.85
C LEU A 3 26.41 5.86 -21.57
N LEU A 4 25.76 5.89 -20.41
CA LEU A 4 26.27 5.25 -19.20
C LEU A 4 25.32 4.10 -18.86
N VAL A 5 25.66 2.91 -19.37
CA VAL A 5 25.14 1.64 -18.88
C VAL A 5 25.85 1.36 -17.56
N GLY A 6 25.19 1.69 -16.46
CA GLY A 6 25.45 1.10 -15.15
C GLY A 6 24.52 -0.09 -14.97
N CYS A 7 24.92 -1.25 -15.49
CA CYS A 7 24.29 -2.51 -15.13
C CYS A 7 24.72 -2.85 -13.69
N LEU A 8 23.91 -2.46 -12.71
CA LEU A 8 23.85 -3.18 -11.46
C LEU A 8 22.75 -4.22 -11.62
N PRO A 9 23.07 -5.51 -11.83
CA PRO A 9 22.14 -6.58 -11.54
C PRO A 9 22.09 -6.74 -10.01
N GLY A 10 21.61 -5.70 -9.33
CA GLY A 10 21.02 -5.86 -8.01
C GLY A 10 19.66 -6.48 -8.28
N LEU A 11 19.59 -7.81 -8.16
CA LEU A 11 18.36 -8.59 -8.20
C LEU A 11 17.23 -7.75 -7.57
N ARG A 12 16.25 -7.30 -8.38
CA ARG A 12 14.89 -7.15 -7.88
C ARG A 12 14.49 -8.58 -7.55
N GLY A 13 14.96 -9.06 -6.39
CA GLY A 13 14.49 -10.31 -5.82
C GLY A 13 12.99 -10.20 -5.84
N ASP A 14 12.32 -11.23 -6.34
CA ASP A 14 10.88 -11.25 -6.50
C ASP A 14 10.27 -10.72 -5.20
N ALA A 15 9.74 -9.50 -5.24
CA ALA A 15 9.01 -8.89 -4.12
C ALA A 15 7.89 -9.83 -3.65
N ILE A 16 7.39 -10.62 -4.61
CA ILE A 16 6.43 -11.70 -4.46
C ILE A 16 6.94 -12.81 -3.50
N SER A 17 8.24 -13.11 -3.49
CA SER A 17 8.87 -14.11 -2.60
C SER A 17 9.25 -13.56 -1.22
N SER A 18 9.56 -12.26 -1.12
CA SER A 18 9.89 -11.60 0.16
C SER A 18 8.66 -11.23 0.99
N GLY A 19 7.45 -11.43 0.45
CA GLY A 19 6.19 -11.08 1.11
C GLY A 19 5.78 -9.62 0.94
N GLU A 20 6.40 -8.92 0.01
CA GLU A 20 6.05 -7.56 -0.38
C GLU A 20 4.87 -7.51 -1.35
N TRP A 21 4.31 -6.31 -1.51
CA TRP A 21 3.21 -6.02 -2.44
C TRP A 21 3.44 -4.66 -3.12
N PRO A 22 4.44 -4.53 -4.01
CA PRO A 22 4.86 -3.23 -4.52
C PRO A 22 3.92 -2.66 -5.60
N ASN A 23 3.02 -3.46 -6.17
CA ASN A 23 2.10 -3.04 -7.23
C ASN A 23 0.65 -3.22 -6.79
N TYR A 24 -0.26 -2.40 -7.32
CA TYR A 24 -1.70 -2.50 -7.04
C TYR A 24 -2.27 -3.93 -7.19
N GLY A 25 -1.81 -4.69 -8.20
CA GLY A 25 -2.22 -6.07 -8.45
C GLY A 25 -1.18 -7.14 -8.11
N ASN A 26 -0.22 -6.82 -7.24
CA ASN A 26 1.00 -7.58 -6.92
C ASN A 26 2.04 -7.66 -8.05
N ASP A 27 1.66 -8.18 -9.22
CA ASP A 27 2.53 -8.33 -10.39
C ASP A 27 2.03 -7.54 -11.61
N ALA A 28 2.82 -7.52 -12.68
CA ALA A 28 2.51 -6.81 -13.92
C ALA A 28 1.23 -7.30 -14.62
N GLY A 29 0.83 -8.56 -14.39
CA GLY A 29 -0.43 -9.14 -14.88
C GLY A 29 -1.62 -8.88 -13.97
N GLY A 30 -1.39 -8.32 -12.77
CA GLY A 30 -2.42 -8.03 -11.80
C GLY A 30 -3.06 -9.27 -11.21
N SER A 31 -2.29 -10.35 -11.00
CA SER A 31 -2.83 -11.65 -10.55
C SER A 31 -3.55 -11.58 -9.19
N ARG A 32 -3.18 -10.62 -8.34
CA ARG A 32 -3.60 -10.53 -6.94
C ARG A 32 -3.32 -11.82 -6.15
N TYR A 33 -2.31 -12.58 -6.56
CA TYR A 33 -1.90 -13.83 -5.93
C TYR A 33 -0.65 -13.64 -5.06
N SER A 34 -0.64 -14.18 -3.84
CA SER A 34 0.55 -14.26 -2.99
C SER A 34 1.02 -15.71 -2.90
N PRO A 35 2.33 -16.00 -3.08
CA PRO A 35 2.87 -17.34 -2.88
C PRO A 35 3.13 -17.67 -1.40
N LEU A 36 2.89 -16.74 -0.47
CA LEU A 36 3.14 -16.97 0.95
C LEU A 36 2.23 -18.07 1.49
N THR A 37 2.82 -19.01 2.24
CA THR A 37 2.12 -20.19 2.78
C THR A 37 2.04 -20.19 4.31
N GLN A 38 2.55 -19.16 4.99
CA GLN A 38 2.53 -19.08 6.44
C GLN A 38 1.10 -19.12 7.02
N ILE A 39 0.13 -18.55 6.29
CA ILE A 39 -1.29 -18.58 6.65
C ILE A 39 -2.00 -19.55 5.73
N ASP A 40 -2.72 -20.51 6.31
CA ASP A 40 -3.43 -21.56 5.58
C ASP A 40 -4.78 -21.91 6.24
N ARG A 41 -5.49 -22.87 5.65
CA ARG A 41 -6.80 -23.33 6.15
C ARG A 41 -6.75 -23.94 7.55
N GLY A 42 -5.60 -24.47 7.97
CA GLY A 42 -5.41 -25.08 9.29
C GLY A 42 -5.12 -24.08 10.40
N ASN A 43 -4.64 -22.88 10.06
CA ASN A 43 -4.23 -21.87 11.05
C ASN A 43 -4.98 -20.53 10.97
N VAL A 44 -5.73 -20.23 9.91
CA VAL A 44 -6.41 -18.94 9.70
C VAL A 44 -7.32 -18.52 10.87
N ALA A 45 -7.94 -19.47 11.56
CA ALA A 45 -8.79 -19.19 12.73
C ALA A 45 -8.02 -18.58 13.94
N ARG A 46 -6.68 -18.64 13.92
CA ARG A 46 -5.81 -18.14 15.00
C ARG A 46 -5.37 -16.70 14.76
N LEU A 47 -5.66 -16.11 13.60
CA LEU A 47 -5.27 -14.73 13.30
C LEU A 47 -5.89 -13.74 14.29
N ARG A 48 -5.11 -12.74 14.65
CA ARG A 48 -5.50 -11.62 15.51
C ARG A 48 -5.08 -10.33 14.84
N VAL A 49 -5.79 -9.25 15.13
CA VAL A 49 -5.42 -7.91 14.67
C VAL A 49 -4.06 -7.56 15.27
N ALA A 50 -3.06 -7.31 14.42
CA ALA A 50 -1.74 -6.86 14.85
C ALA A 50 -1.79 -5.37 15.25
N TRP A 51 -2.43 -4.54 14.43
CA TRP A 51 -2.62 -3.12 14.69
C TRP A 51 -3.84 -2.57 13.91
N THR A 52 -4.28 -1.37 14.28
CA THR A 52 -5.33 -0.63 13.55
C THR A 52 -4.93 0.83 13.46
N TYR A 53 -4.96 1.38 12.25
CA TYR A 53 -4.73 2.79 12.00
C TYR A 53 -6.05 3.51 11.67
N ARG A 54 -6.27 4.68 12.28
CA ARG A 54 -7.43 5.54 12.01
C ARG A 54 -6.95 6.76 11.24
N THR A 55 -7.47 6.99 10.03
CA THR A 55 -7.06 8.12 9.17
C THR A 55 -7.43 9.49 9.75
N GLY A 56 -8.37 9.51 10.71
CA GLY A 56 -8.93 10.71 11.31
C GLY A 56 -9.96 11.41 10.42
N GLU A 57 -10.29 10.82 9.25
CA GLU A 57 -11.23 11.40 8.31
C GLU A 57 -12.65 11.06 8.70
N THR A 58 -13.48 12.09 8.84
CA THR A 58 -14.89 11.95 9.16
C THR A 58 -15.70 11.99 7.89
N VAL A 59 -16.57 11.00 7.73
CA VAL A 59 -17.69 11.05 6.79
C VAL A 59 -18.51 12.31 7.05
N GLY A 60 -18.54 13.26 6.11
CA GLY A 60 -19.35 14.48 6.27
C GLY A 60 -18.79 15.77 5.69
N VAL A 61 -17.70 15.76 4.89
CA VAL A 61 -17.31 16.98 4.16
C VAL A 61 -18.41 17.30 3.14
N PRO A 62 -19.09 18.46 3.23
CA PRO A 62 -20.11 18.85 2.27
C PRO A 62 -19.43 19.08 0.91
N GLY A 63 -19.89 18.37 -0.12
CA GLY A 63 -19.43 18.52 -1.49
C GLY A 63 -20.44 17.90 -2.46
N PRO A 64 -20.46 18.31 -3.73
CA PRO A 64 -21.48 17.90 -4.70
C PRO A 64 -21.50 16.39 -4.99
N TRP A 65 -20.48 15.66 -4.53
CA TRP A 65 -20.27 14.25 -4.83
C TRP A 65 -20.79 13.28 -3.78
N GLY A 66 -21.16 13.73 -2.57
CA GLY A 66 -21.98 13.01 -1.55
C GLY A 66 -21.57 11.59 -1.11
N HIS A 67 -20.58 10.99 -1.76
CA HIS A 67 -20.17 9.61 -1.67
C HIS A 67 -18.66 9.61 -1.44
N TYR A 68 -18.24 8.92 -0.39
CA TYR A 68 -16.84 8.73 -0.04
C TYR A 68 -16.66 7.25 0.31
N ALA A 69 -15.88 6.55 -0.49
CA ALA A 69 -15.57 5.14 -0.30
C ALA A 69 -14.06 4.97 -0.19
N PHE A 70 -13.62 4.17 0.78
CA PHE A 70 -12.22 3.81 0.91
C PHE A 70 -11.92 2.63 -0.01
N GLU A 71 -11.36 2.92 -1.19
CA GLU A 71 -11.15 1.93 -2.27
C GLU A 71 -9.66 1.60 -2.48
N ALA A 72 -8.78 2.19 -1.69
CA ALA A 72 -7.35 1.98 -1.84
C ALA A 72 -7.00 0.51 -1.61
N THR A 73 -6.18 -0.03 -2.52
CA THR A 73 -5.41 -1.25 -2.28
C THR A 73 -4.02 -0.81 -1.84
N PRO A 74 -3.65 -0.98 -0.56
CA PRO A 74 -2.34 -0.56 -0.08
C PRO A 74 -1.22 -1.29 -0.83
N VAL A 75 -0.11 -0.61 -1.02
CA VAL A 75 1.15 -1.22 -1.47
C VAL A 75 2.09 -1.33 -0.28
N MET A 76 2.94 -2.35 -0.28
CA MET A 76 3.97 -2.54 0.73
C MET A 76 5.30 -2.86 0.07
N ALA A 77 6.32 -2.09 0.41
CA ALA A 77 7.70 -2.30 0.00
C ALA A 77 8.63 -1.72 1.07
N ASP A 78 9.79 -2.34 1.27
CA ASP A 78 10.82 -1.90 2.22
C ASP A 78 10.25 -1.66 3.64
N GLY A 79 9.37 -2.56 4.08
CA GLY A 79 8.74 -2.49 5.41
C GLY A 79 7.74 -1.33 5.59
N THR A 80 7.36 -0.63 4.53
CA THR A 80 6.44 0.51 4.58
C THR A 80 5.14 0.19 3.84
N VAL A 81 4.00 0.40 4.50
CA VAL A 81 2.66 0.33 3.89
C VAL A 81 2.23 1.73 3.47
N VAL A 82 1.88 1.90 2.19
CA VAL A 82 1.40 3.17 1.64
C VAL A 82 0.02 3.01 1.04
N PHE A 83 -0.89 3.94 1.35
CA PHE A 83 -2.23 3.98 0.77
C PHE A 83 -2.76 5.41 0.63
N SER A 84 -3.70 5.59 -0.28
CA SER A 84 -4.46 6.82 -0.44
C SER A 84 -5.76 6.78 0.36
N THR A 85 -6.28 7.96 0.66
CA THR A 85 -7.58 8.17 1.29
C THR A 85 -8.59 8.74 0.30
N PRO A 86 -9.90 8.69 0.60
CA PRO A 86 -10.92 9.35 -0.21
C PRO A 86 -10.74 10.87 -0.35
N TYR A 87 -9.96 11.50 0.53
CA TYR A 87 -9.72 12.94 0.57
C TYR A 87 -8.36 13.34 -0.02
N ASN A 88 -7.81 12.55 -0.96
CA ASN A 88 -6.56 12.83 -1.66
C ASN A 88 -5.33 12.95 -0.74
N ARG A 89 -5.36 12.29 0.42
CA ARG A 89 -4.17 12.15 1.28
C ARG A 89 -3.48 10.82 0.98
N VAL A 90 -2.15 10.84 0.93
CA VAL A 90 -1.29 9.66 0.91
C VAL A 90 -0.70 9.49 2.30
N ILE A 91 -0.81 8.30 2.86
CA ILE A 91 -0.34 7.97 4.21
C ILE A 91 0.67 6.83 4.10
N ALA A 92 1.81 6.98 4.77
CA ALA A 92 2.83 5.94 4.91
C ALA A 92 2.93 5.49 6.37
N LEU A 93 2.84 4.17 6.57
CA LEU A 93 2.92 3.52 7.87
C LEU A 93 4.07 2.53 7.90
N ASP A 94 4.67 2.37 9.07
CA ASP A 94 5.50 1.22 9.40
C ASP A 94 4.67 -0.07 9.34
N ALA A 95 5.10 -1.07 8.57
CA ALA A 95 4.31 -2.29 8.34
C ALA A 95 4.16 -3.16 9.61
N GLU A 96 5.17 -3.15 10.48
CA GLU A 96 5.20 -3.99 11.69
C GLU A 96 4.33 -3.38 12.80
N THR A 97 4.46 -2.07 13.02
CA THR A 97 3.85 -1.39 14.17
C THR A 97 2.56 -0.64 13.82
N GLY A 98 2.32 -0.32 12.54
CA GLY A 98 1.21 0.54 12.11
C GLY A 98 1.40 2.01 12.46
N THR A 99 2.60 2.42 12.88
CA THR A 99 2.93 3.80 13.24
C THR A 99 3.02 4.66 11.99
N LYS A 100 2.41 5.85 12.01
CA LYS A 100 2.52 6.80 10.89
C LYS A 100 3.95 7.33 10.77
N MET A 101 4.57 7.10 9.62
CA MET A 101 5.88 7.65 9.26
C MET A 101 5.74 9.00 8.56
N GLY A 102 4.69 9.18 7.75
CA GLY A 102 4.42 10.45 7.07
C GLY A 102 3.03 10.51 6.42
N ASP A 103 2.60 11.72 6.09
CA ASP A 103 1.41 11.97 5.27
C ASP A 103 1.60 13.18 4.35
N HIS A 104 1.04 13.09 3.14
CA HIS A 104 1.05 14.15 2.14
C HIS A 104 -0.36 14.38 1.59
N ILE A 105 -0.78 15.64 1.51
CA ILE A 105 -2.01 16.04 0.82
C ILE A 105 -1.65 16.27 -0.64
N VAL A 106 -2.26 15.51 -1.55
CA VAL A 106 -2.15 15.74 -2.99
C VAL A 106 -3.20 16.80 -3.35
N ALA A 107 -2.81 18.07 -3.24
CA ALA A 107 -3.64 19.16 -3.73
C ALA A 107 -3.56 19.19 -5.26
N PHE A 108 -4.63 18.76 -5.93
CA PHE A 108 -4.86 19.16 -7.32
C PHE A 108 -5.30 20.63 -7.29
N ALA A 109 -4.39 21.56 -7.58
CA ALA A 109 -4.80 22.87 -8.04
C ALA A 109 -5.46 22.65 -9.41
N LEU A 110 -6.79 22.69 -9.45
CA LEU A 110 -7.49 22.86 -10.72
C LEU A 110 -7.14 24.26 -11.25
N PRO A 111 -6.82 24.43 -12.54
CA PRO A 111 -6.74 25.75 -13.15
C PRO A 111 -8.09 26.48 -13.11
#